data_AF-A0A078JQ80-F1
#
_entry.id   AF-A0A078JQ80-F1
#
_cell.length_a   1.000
_cell.length_b   1.000
_cell.length_c   1.000
_cell.angle_alpha   90.00
_cell.angle_beta   90.00
_cell.angle_gamma   90.00
#
_symmetry.space_group_name_H-M   'P 1'
#
loop_
_entity.id
_entity.type
_entity.pdbx_description
1 polymer ?
#
loop_
_entity_poly.entity_id
_entity_poly.type
_entity_poly.pdbx_seq_one_letter_code
_entity_poly.pdbx_strand_id
1 'polypeptide(L)'
;MQRIQRVLPIDSWRVIEHVTVTPAGGQYRTTNYKYKMVIAEDAVLSRSDLADDRIFLSLANYEEIENGTKKQAFLIGNLTFCYIHIV
;
A
#
# COMPACT_ATOMS: atom_id res chain seq x y z
N MET A 1 5.43 9.53 -16.08
CA MET A 1 5.83 8.64 -14.96
C MET A 1 6.93 9.18 -14.01
N GLN A 2 7.56 10.35 -14.23
CA GLN A 2 8.65 10.83 -13.33
C GLN A 2 8.20 11.76 -12.18
N ARG A 3 7.00 12.36 -12.23
CA ARG A 3 6.56 13.34 -11.21
C ARG A 3 6.31 12.69 -9.86
N ILE A 4 5.50 11.62 -9.82
CA ILE A 4 5.08 10.98 -8.57
C ILE A 4 6.27 10.35 -7.82
N GLN A 5 7.20 9.67 -8.52
CA GLN A 5 8.40 9.10 -7.91
C GLN A 5 9.33 10.14 -7.28
N ARG A 6 9.36 11.38 -7.78
CA ARG A 6 10.13 12.47 -7.17
C ARG A 6 9.43 13.09 -5.97
N VAL A 7 8.10 13.10 -5.97
CA VAL A 7 7.28 13.79 -4.95
C VAL A 7 6.94 12.88 -3.77
N LEU A 8 6.95 11.56 -3.98
CA LEU A 8 6.75 10.54 -2.95
C LEU A 8 8.06 9.74 -2.76
N PRO A 9 9.06 10.31 -2.06
CA PRO A 9 10.27 9.58 -1.72
C PRO A 9 9.95 8.46 -0.72
N ILE A 10 10.76 7.41 -0.77
CA ILE A 10 10.73 6.30 0.19
C ILE A 10 10.94 6.88 1.59
N ASP A 11 10.24 6.31 2.58
CA ASP A 11 10.36 6.67 3.99
C ASP A 11 9.88 8.10 4.34
N SER A 12 8.87 8.60 3.63
CA SER A 12 8.26 9.90 3.94
C SER A 12 6.74 9.85 4.06
N TRP A 13 6.23 10.51 5.10
CA TRP A 13 4.79 10.71 5.28
C TRP A 13 4.29 11.84 4.37
N ARG A 14 3.24 11.54 3.59
CA ARG A 14 2.61 12.44 2.62
C ARG A 14 1.10 12.23 2.64
N VAL A 15 0.36 13.31 2.46
CA VAL A 15 -1.08 13.25 2.19
C VAL A 15 -1.27 13.16 0.68
N ILE A 16 -2.15 12.26 0.24
CA ILE A 16 -2.46 12.04 -1.17
C ILE A 16 -3.94 12.33 -1.37
N GLU A 17 -4.24 13.34 -2.18
CA GLU A 17 -5.60 13.72 -2.56
C GLU A 17 -5.86 13.33 -4.03
N HIS A 18 -7.14 13.22 -4.40
CA HIS A 18 -7.61 12.75 -5.71
C HIS A 18 -7.11 11.36 -6.08
N VAL A 19 -7.53 10.40 -5.26
CA VAL A 19 -7.15 9.00 -5.41
C VAL A 19 -8.35 8.18 -5.85
N THR A 20 -8.16 7.30 -6.84
CA THR A 20 -9.22 6.38 -7.28
C THR A 20 -9.02 5.02 -6.66
N VAL A 21 -10.05 4.47 -6.03
CA VAL A 21 -10.05 3.10 -5.51
C VAL A 21 -10.72 2.20 -6.55
N THR A 22 -9.99 1.20 -7.02
CA THR A 22 -10.49 0.23 -8.01
C THR A 22 -10.44 -1.19 -7.44
N PRO A 23 -11.29 -2.13 -7.90
CA PRO A 23 -11.21 -3.51 -7.48
C PRO A 23 -9.82 -4.09 -7.77
N ALA A 24 -9.22 -4.74 -6.78
CA ALA A 24 -7.94 -5.41 -6.94
C ALA A 24 -8.14 -6.79 -7.57
N GLY A 25 -8.19 -6.84 -8.90
CA GLY A 25 -8.23 -8.07 -9.69
C GLY A 25 -6.89 -8.40 -10.36
N GLY A 26 -6.75 -9.66 -10.82
CA GLY A 26 -5.61 -10.12 -11.62
C GLY A 26 -4.75 -11.20 -10.95
N GLN A 27 -3.90 -11.83 -11.75
CA GLN A 27 -2.99 -12.92 -11.34
C GLN A 27 -1.74 -12.40 -10.62
N TYR A 28 -1.30 -11.18 -10.95
CA TYR A 28 -0.09 -10.56 -10.40
C TYR A 28 -0.42 -9.63 -9.24
N ARG A 29 -0.83 -10.23 -8.14
CA ARG A 29 -1.21 -9.50 -6.95
C ARG A 29 -0.46 -10.00 -5.73
N THR A 30 0.21 -9.07 -5.06
CA THR A 30 1.11 -9.36 -3.92
C THR A 30 0.43 -9.24 -2.56
N THR A 31 -0.78 -8.68 -2.50
CA THR A 31 -1.56 -8.44 -1.27
C THR A 31 -2.98 -9.02 -1.39
N ASN A 32 -3.72 -9.17 -0.28
CA ASN A 32 -5.09 -9.75 -0.27
C ASN A 32 -6.25 -8.72 -0.14
N TYR A 33 -5.99 -7.42 0.03
CA TYR A 33 -7.00 -6.33 0.00
C TYR A 33 -8.01 -6.34 -1.16
N LYS A 34 -9.32 -6.29 -0.97
CA LYS A 34 -10.27 -6.35 -2.10
C LYS A 34 -10.14 -5.22 -3.14
N TYR A 35 -9.50 -4.11 -2.77
CA TYR A 35 -9.32 -2.93 -3.59
C TYR A 35 -7.86 -2.51 -3.68
N LYS A 36 -7.53 -1.82 -4.77
CA LYS A 36 -6.23 -1.19 -5.01
C LYS A 36 -6.43 0.30 -5.21
N MET A 37 -5.44 1.05 -4.75
CA MET A 37 -5.37 2.49 -4.88
C MET A 37 -4.66 2.85 -6.19
N VAL A 38 -5.21 3.81 -6.94
CA VAL A 38 -4.61 4.37 -8.15
C VAL A 38 -4.46 5.87 -7.93
N ILE A 39 -3.21 6.34 -7.95
CA ILE A 39 -2.88 7.76 -7.87
C ILE A 39 -3.16 8.38 -9.23
N ALA A 40 -4.11 9.31 -9.29
CA ALA A 40 -4.45 10.01 -10.52
C ALA A 40 -3.31 10.97 -10.94
N GLU A 41 -3.30 11.40 -12.20
CA GLU A 41 -2.23 12.30 -12.68
C GLU A 41 -2.30 13.69 -12.02
N ASP A 42 -3.52 14.13 -11.69
CA ASP A 42 -3.88 15.35 -10.98
C ASP A 42 -3.88 15.19 -9.45
N ALA A 43 -3.39 14.05 -8.95
CA ALA A 43 -3.23 13.86 -7.51
C ALA A 43 -2.35 14.96 -6.90
N VAL A 44 -2.82 15.49 -5.77
CA VAL A 44 -2.10 16.46 -4.96
C VAL A 44 -1.38 15.69 -3.86
N LEU A 45 -0.08 15.92 -3.77
CA LEU A 45 0.81 15.31 -2.78
C LEU A 45 1.33 16.42 -1.87
N SER A 46 0.89 16.44 -0.62
CA SER A 46 1.31 17.43 0.37
C SER A 46 2.06 16.76 1.52
N ARG A 47 2.78 17.56 2.33
CA ARG A 47 3.45 17.04 3.53
C ARG A 47 2.40 16.74 4.58
N SER A 48 2.53 15.59 5.23
CA SER A 48 1.70 15.26 6.38
C SER A 48 2.31 15.89 7.64
N ASP A 49 1.48 16.56 8.43
CA ASP A 49 1.85 17.02 9.78
C ASP A 49 1.83 15.87 10.80
N LEU A 50 1.24 14.74 10.41
CA LEU A 50 1.22 13.50 11.17
C LEU A 50 2.29 12.56 10.62
N ALA A 51 3.21 12.18 11.49
CA ALA A 51 4.15 11.09 11.26
C ALA A 51 4.00 10.08 12.41
N ASP A 52 3.95 8.80 12.07
CA ASP A 52 3.94 7.71 13.03
C ASP A 52 5.13 6.80 12.73
N ASP A 53 5.95 6.53 13.74
CA ASP A 53 7.13 5.67 13.59
C ASP A 53 6.79 4.19 13.82
N ARG A 54 5.52 3.87 14.11
CA ARG A 54 5.08 2.49 14.31
C ARG A 54 5.10 1.72 13.00
N ILE A 55 5.75 0.57 13.04
CA ILE A 55 5.80 -0.36 11.92
C ILE A 55 4.47 -1.13 11.88
N PHE A 56 3.60 -0.77 10.94
CA PHE A 56 2.37 -1.51 10.68
C PHE A 56 2.67 -2.74 9.81
N LEU A 57 3.24 -3.78 10.43
CA LEU A 57 3.55 -5.05 9.78
C LEU A 57 2.51 -6.11 10.15
N SER A 58 1.82 -6.65 9.14
CA SER A 58 0.97 -7.83 9.29
C SER A 58 1.70 -9.05 8.72
N LEU A 59 2.04 -10.00 9.59
CA LEU A 59 2.70 -11.25 9.23
C LEU A 59 1.68 -12.35 8.98
N ALA A 60 1.95 -13.23 8.01
CA ALA A 60 1.21 -14.45 7.78
C ALA A 60 1.42 -15.42 8.95
N ASN A 61 0.37 -16.18 9.31
CA ASN A 61 0.53 -17.25 10.28
C ASN A 61 1.36 -18.40 9.68
N TYR A 62 2.20 -19.04 10.49
CA TYR A 62 3.08 -20.13 10.07
C TYR A 62 2.28 -21.31 9.51
N GLU A 63 1.13 -21.63 10.11
CA GLU A 63 0.24 -22.69 9.64
C GLU A 63 -0.29 -22.44 8.22
N GLU A 64 -0.53 -21.19 7.83
CA GLU A 64 -0.99 -20.84 6.47
C GLU A 64 0.12 -21.00 5.43
N ILE A 65 1.37 -20.86 5.85
CA ILE A 65 2.57 -21.03 5.03
C ILE A 65 2.84 -22.53 4.83
N GLU A 66 2.82 -23.30 5.91
CA GLU A 66 3.08 -24.74 5.91
C GLU A 66 2.00 -25.51 5.13
N ASN A 67 0.73 -25.17 5.33
CA ASN A 67 -0.38 -25.82 4.63
C ASN A 67 -0.54 -25.36 3.17
N GLY A 68 0.32 -24.46 2.66
CA GLY A 68 0.27 -23.96 1.29
C GLY A 68 -1.04 -23.27 0.91
N THR A 69 -1.83 -22.84 1.91
CA THR A 69 -3.18 -22.29 1.71
C THR A 69 -3.12 -20.86 1.16
N LYS A 70 -2.01 -20.15 1.42
CA LYS A 70 -1.73 -18.87 0.76
C LYS A 70 -1.24 -19.10 -0.68
N LYS A 71 -1.77 -18.30 -1.60
CA LYS A 71 -1.24 -18.22 -2.97
C LYS A 71 0.23 -17.82 -2.93
N GLN A 72 1.08 -18.55 -3.65
CA GLN A 72 2.53 -18.30 -3.73
C GLN A 72 2.89 -16.86 -4.17
N ALA A 73 1.99 -16.18 -4.90
CA ALA A 73 2.19 -14.80 -5.34
C ALA A 73 2.01 -13.75 -4.21
N PHE A 74 1.49 -14.14 -3.04
CA PHE A 74 1.25 -13.22 -1.93
C PHE A 74 2.45 -13.11 -0.98
N LEU A 75 2.70 -11.89 -0.51
CA LEU A 75 3.75 -11.61 0.45
C LEU A 75 3.41 -12.22 1.82
N ILE A 76 4.44 -12.75 2.49
CA ILE A 76 4.37 -13.34 3.83
C ILE A 76 4.30 -12.25 4.91
N GLY A 77 4.79 -11.05 4.61
CA GLY A 77 4.58 -9.84 5.41
C GLY A 77 3.99 -8.74 4.55
N ASN A 78 2.91 -8.11 5.01
CA ASN A 78 2.43 -6.85 4.45
C ASN A 78 2.87 -5.72 5.38
N LEU A 79 3.86 -4.93 4.94
CA LEU A 79 4.04 -3.60 5.50
C LEU A 79 2.91 -2.74 4.96
N THR A 80 1.95 -2.42 5.83
CA THR A 80 0.99 -1.36 5.58
C THR A 80 1.75 -0.05 5.77
N PHE A 81 2.63 0.26 4.82
CA PHE A 81 3.14 1.61 4.71
C PHE A 81 1.93 2.49 4.49
N CYS A 82 1.80 3.50 5.34
CA CYS A 82 0.89 4.61 5.15
C CYS A 82 -0.50 4.38 5.75
N TYR A 83 -0.67 4.93 6.95
CA TYR A 83 -1.92 5.57 7.31
C TYR A 83 -2.10 6.76 6.36
N ILE A 84 -2.52 6.50 5.11
CA ILE A 84 -2.91 7.55 4.17
C ILE A 84 -4.22 8.08 4.72
N HIS A 85 -4.17 9.27 5.30
CA HIS A 85 -5.39 10.01 5.57
C HIS A 85 -5.94 10.44 4.21
N ILE A 86 -6.90 9.67 3.69
CA ILE A 86 -7.64 10.01 2.48
C ILE A 86 -8.64 11.08 2.90
N VAL A 87 -8.47 12.31 2.41
CA VAL A 87 -9.44 13.40 2.55
C VAL A 87 -10.35 13.40 1.32
#